data_AF-A0A7R9UXI0-F1
#
_entry.id   AF-A0A7R9UXI0-F1
#
_cell.length_a   1.000
_cell.length_b   1.000
_cell.length_c   1.000
_cell.angle_alpha   90.00
_cell.angle_beta   90.00
_cell.angle_gamma   90.00
#
_symmetry.space_group_name_H-M   'P 1'
#
loop_
_entity.id
_entity.type
_entity.pdbx_description
1 polymer ?
#
loop_
_entity_poly.entity_id
_entity_poly.type
_entity_poly.pdbx_seq_one_letter_code
_entity_poly.pdbx_strand_id
1 'polypeptide(L)'
;APRAEPVAPPLGPCCDDLPSALARAVPQSEPRMVLATFCNAAFRGMVLNFAEHLRRARIPHVVGAVDREAFALMQAAGSPAYLIDIGHVDGSSSHSGASWKKFAVTRTGEVAKIVALGYAVIMTDVDVLWLRDPRPYLHACGDNVPELERPSCTQLLAADVLASSDNLSPGKNMQQAMGDAYWGTFNTGIVVIRATPAGVAFAAQWHAHISDGRGAYAGLTSDQQVFNRLVRAGPPPQEINGKWTARRAAIVLGTLPTMLFANGHGYFVHRIQTSHPGARPYAAHATYTYDGSSAQAKEQRFRDAGHWALPEPADAASGTFLAIGAGDLSSVNPHGELGLGAHLAMLRHQLRNLRDGLALATALGRTLVLPHFTCYADKVWAGHDNIFVFAHMYPGAHADGNYLPFECPVDHVLQLSAWRKQRV
;
A
#
# COMPACT_ATOMS: atom_id res chain seq x y z
N ALA A 1 13.02 -25.96 4.83
CA ALA A 1 13.20 -24.49 4.73
C ALA A 1 13.89 -24.18 3.42
N PRO A 2 13.41 -23.24 2.59
CA PRO A 2 14.22 -22.74 1.49
C PRO A 2 15.47 -22.11 2.11
N ARG A 3 16.66 -22.45 1.60
CA ARG A 3 17.91 -21.79 2.01
C ARG A 3 17.73 -20.29 1.80
N ALA A 4 17.90 -19.51 2.86
CA ALA A 4 17.97 -18.05 2.74
C ALA A 4 19.11 -17.74 1.76
N GLU A 5 18.78 -17.30 0.56
CA GLU A 5 19.79 -16.81 -0.36
C GLU A 5 20.48 -15.59 0.27
N PRO A 6 21.79 -15.43 0.06
CA PRO A 6 22.52 -14.32 0.65
C PRO A 6 21.86 -12.99 0.28
N VAL A 7 21.57 -12.24 1.33
CA VAL A 7 21.21 -10.83 1.30
C VAL A 7 22.20 -10.10 0.39
N ALA A 8 21.70 -9.49 -0.70
CA ALA A 8 22.53 -8.68 -1.58
C ALA A 8 23.28 -7.63 -0.73
N PRO A 9 24.60 -7.45 -0.91
CA PRO A 9 25.38 -6.55 -0.07
C PRO A 9 24.87 -5.11 -0.20
N PRO A 10 24.97 -4.30 0.88
CA PRO A 10 24.61 -2.90 0.82
C PRO A 10 25.43 -2.22 -0.27
N LEU A 11 24.75 -1.51 -1.16
CA LEU A 11 25.44 -0.66 -2.12
C LEU A 11 26.00 0.50 -1.27
N GLY A 12 27.34 0.71 -1.20
CA GLY A 12 28.00 1.75 -0.37
C GLY A 12 27.51 3.21 -0.52
N PRO A 13 28.19 4.24 -0.01
CA PRO A 13 27.73 5.62 -0.17
C PRO A 13 27.69 6.01 -1.67
N CYS A 14 26.54 6.47 -2.17
CA CYS A 14 26.41 7.08 -3.49
C CYS A 14 25.22 8.03 -3.57
N CYS A 15 25.43 8.99 -4.47
CA CYS A 15 24.48 9.62 -5.38
C CYS A 15 23.85 10.92 -4.85
N ASP A 16 24.40 12.05 -5.27
CA ASP A 16 23.87 13.37 -4.95
C ASP A 16 22.77 13.82 -5.93
N ASP A 17 22.55 13.05 -7.00
CA ASP A 17 21.61 13.37 -8.08
C ASP A 17 20.83 12.13 -8.58
N LEU A 18 19.68 12.41 -9.18
CA LEU A 18 18.74 11.40 -9.70
C LEU A 18 19.38 10.50 -10.78
N PRO A 19 20.03 11.00 -11.86
CA PRO A 19 20.69 10.16 -12.85
C PRO A 19 21.69 9.14 -12.26
N SER A 20 22.55 9.58 -11.33
CA SER A 20 23.49 8.70 -10.64
C SER A 20 22.77 7.62 -9.83
N ALA A 21 21.71 8.00 -9.10
CA ALA A 21 20.92 7.07 -8.32
C ALA A 21 20.18 6.03 -9.20
N LEU A 22 19.66 6.44 -10.36
CA LEU A 22 19.01 5.55 -11.33
C LEU A 22 20.00 4.57 -11.98
N ALA A 23 21.17 5.05 -12.41
CA ALA A 23 22.21 4.21 -13.01
C ALA A 23 22.71 3.14 -12.04
N ARG A 24 22.68 3.45 -10.74
CA ARG A 24 22.99 2.50 -9.67
C ARG A 24 21.85 1.53 -9.39
N ALA A 25 20.62 2.02 -9.36
CA ALA A 25 19.43 1.23 -9.07
C ALA A 25 19.16 0.17 -10.13
N VAL A 26 19.35 0.52 -11.41
CA VAL A 26 19.05 -0.35 -12.55
C VAL A 26 20.32 -0.55 -13.39
N PRO A 27 20.94 -1.74 -13.33
CA PRO A 27 22.09 -2.06 -14.18
C PRO A 27 21.75 -1.91 -15.67
N GLN A 28 22.73 -1.50 -16.49
CA GLN A 28 22.53 -1.29 -17.93
C GLN A 28 22.06 -2.56 -18.69
N SER A 29 22.32 -3.74 -18.14
CA SER A 29 21.91 -5.04 -18.69
C SER A 29 20.44 -5.40 -18.39
N GLU A 30 19.77 -4.64 -17.53
CA GLU A 30 18.39 -4.92 -17.13
C GLU A 30 17.39 -3.99 -17.82
N PRO A 31 16.11 -4.42 -17.96
CA PRO A 31 15.05 -3.52 -18.38
C PRO A 31 15.03 -2.25 -17.54
N ARG A 32 14.91 -1.08 -18.18
CA ARG A 32 14.79 0.23 -17.52
C ARG A 32 13.43 0.38 -16.83
N MET A 33 13.18 -0.43 -15.80
CA MET A 33 12.03 -0.36 -14.92
C MET A 33 12.53 -0.22 -13.49
N VAL A 34 12.11 0.85 -12.81
CA VAL A 34 12.56 1.18 -11.46
C VAL A 34 11.38 1.49 -10.56
N LEU A 35 11.45 1.03 -9.33
CA LEU A 35 10.51 1.40 -8.30
C LEU A 35 10.99 2.68 -7.60
N ALA A 36 10.13 3.68 -7.49
CA ALA A 36 10.49 4.98 -6.94
C ALA A 36 9.56 5.36 -5.79
N THR A 37 10.15 5.72 -4.65
CA THR A 37 9.43 6.26 -3.51
C THR A 37 10.05 7.58 -3.04
N PHE A 38 9.30 8.33 -2.25
CA PHE A 38 9.68 9.64 -1.72
C PHE A 38 9.36 9.70 -0.24
N CYS A 39 10.32 10.09 0.59
CA CYS A 39 10.14 10.04 2.04
C CYS A 39 10.91 11.13 2.78
N ASN A 40 10.41 11.45 3.97
CA ASN A 40 11.09 12.28 4.97
C ASN A 40 11.44 11.42 6.20
N ALA A 41 12.26 11.96 7.09
CA ALA A 41 12.76 11.23 8.26
C ALA A 41 11.65 10.90 9.30
N ALA A 42 10.50 11.57 9.25
CA ALA A 42 9.37 11.27 10.14
C ALA A 42 8.82 9.85 9.92
N PHE A 43 9.05 9.26 8.74
CA PHE A 43 8.67 7.88 8.41
C PHE A 43 9.84 6.89 8.47
N ARG A 44 10.88 7.16 9.28
CA ARG A 44 12.10 6.34 9.42
C ARG A 44 11.84 4.83 9.53
N GLY A 45 10.93 4.42 10.41
CA GLY A 45 10.60 3.00 10.58
C GLY A 45 10.06 2.39 9.29
N MET A 46 9.13 3.10 8.66
CA MET A 46 8.48 2.66 7.43
C MET A 46 9.47 2.55 6.26
N VAL A 47 10.32 3.56 6.06
CA VAL A 47 11.28 3.57 4.94
C VAL A 47 12.36 2.50 5.09
N LEU A 48 12.83 2.23 6.30
CA LEU A 48 13.79 1.14 6.52
C LEU A 48 13.13 -0.23 6.30
N ASN A 49 11.88 -0.42 6.76
CA ASN A 49 11.13 -1.64 6.50
C ASN A 49 10.93 -1.85 4.98
N PHE A 50 10.50 -0.81 4.28
CA PHE A 50 10.34 -0.80 2.83
C PHE A 50 11.63 -1.16 2.09
N ALA A 51 12.74 -0.49 2.40
CA ALA A 51 14.03 -0.74 1.77
C ALA A 51 14.49 -2.19 1.98
N GLU A 52 14.29 -2.74 3.18
CA GLU A 52 14.65 -4.12 3.49
C GLU A 52 13.83 -5.14 2.68
N HIS A 53 12.54 -4.90 2.46
CA HIS A 53 11.71 -5.77 1.60
C HIS A 53 12.14 -5.72 0.13
N LEU A 54 12.40 -4.53 -0.41
CA LEU A 54 12.89 -4.40 -1.78
C LEU A 54 14.25 -5.09 -1.97
N ARG A 55 15.13 -4.98 -0.98
CA ARG A 55 16.46 -5.60 -0.97
C ARG A 55 16.38 -7.12 -0.87
N ARG A 56 15.44 -7.67 -0.06
CA ARG A 56 15.14 -9.12 0.00
C ARG A 56 14.56 -9.64 -1.31
N ALA A 57 13.68 -8.88 -1.94
CA ALA A 57 13.03 -9.24 -3.20
C ALA A 57 13.89 -8.92 -4.45
N ARG A 58 15.07 -8.31 -4.28
CA ARG A 58 15.97 -7.85 -5.35
C ARG A 58 15.28 -6.94 -6.37
N ILE A 59 14.45 -6.03 -5.89
CA ILE A 59 13.70 -5.10 -6.72
C ILE A 59 14.55 -3.85 -6.96
N PRO A 60 14.86 -3.48 -8.22
CA PRO A 60 15.51 -2.22 -8.54
C PRO A 60 14.69 -1.04 -8.05
N HIS A 61 15.30 -0.19 -7.23
CA HIS A 61 14.60 0.93 -6.62
C HIS A 61 15.48 2.14 -6.38
N VAL A 62 14.83 3.30 -6.28
CA VAL A 62 15.45 4.56 -5.88
C VAL A 62 14.56 5.28 -4.87
N VAL A 63 15.20 5.91 -3.88
CA VAL A 63 14.54 6.72 -2.86
C VAL A 63 14.86 8.19 -3.08
N GLY A 64 13.84 9.00 -3.39
CA GLY A 64 13.93 10.45 -3.32
C GLY A 64 13.77 10.92 -1.88
N ALA A 65 14.88 11.22 -1.20
CA ALA A 65 14.85 11.69 0.17
C ALA A 65 14.55 13.19 0.20
N VAL A 66 13.43 13.60 0.80
CA VAL A 66 13.00 15.01 0.77
C VAL A 66 13.64 15.87 1.87
N ASP A 67 14.44 15.25 2.75
CA ASP A 67 15.28 15.90 3.73
C ASP A 67 16.61 15.16 3.91
N ARG A 68 17.59 15.83 4.55
CA ARG A 68 18.95 15.31 4.73
C ARG A 68 19.02 14.11 5.67
N GLU A 69 18.13 14.02 6.64
CA GLU A 69 18.12 12.92 7.60
C GLU A 69 17.63 11.63 6.94
N ALA A 70 16.58 11.69 6.14
CA ALA A 70 16.11 10.59 5.29
C ALA A 70 17.19 10.16 4.28
N PHE A 71 17.92 11.12 3.70
CA PHE A 71 19.01 10.80 2.78
C PHE A 71 20.14 10.04 3.48
N ALA A 72 20.60 10.54 4.64
CA ALA A 72 21.61 9.86 5.46
C ALA A 72 21.15 8.47 5.91
N LEU A 73 19.87 8.33 6.24
CA LEU A 73 19.26 7.06 6.61
C LEU A 73 19.32 6.03 5.48
N MET A 74 18.99 6.43 4.25
CA MET A 74 19.03 5.54 3.08
C MET A 74 20.46 5.18 2.67
N GLN A 75 21.39 6.12 2.78
CA GLN A 75 22.81 5.82 2.59
C GLN A 75 23.31 4.79 3.60
N ALA A 76 22.97 4.94 4.88
CA ALA A 76 23.34 3.98 5.91
C ALA A 76 22.70 2.59 5.69
N ALA A 77 21.50 2.55 5.12
CA ALA A 77 20.82 1.31 4.73
C ALA A 77 21.36 0.70 3.42
N GLY A 78 22.25 1.39 2.69
CA GLY A 78 22.78 0.96 1.41
C GLY A 78 21.75 0.94 0.26
N SER A 79 20.69 1.74 0.37
CA SER A 79 19.65 1.89 -0.65
C SER A 79 20.03 3.02 -1.63
N PRO A 80 19.85 2.86 -2.96
CA PRO A 80 20.04 3.96 -3.91
C PRO A 80 19.10 5.12 -3.58
N ALA A 81 19.67 6.29 -3.29
CA ALA A 81 18.91 7.48 -2.93
C ALA A 81 19.53 8.74 -3.52
N TYR A 82 18.75 9.81 -3.57
CA TYR A 82 19.20 11.16 -3.92
C TYR A 82 18.43 12.18 -3.06
N LEU A 83 19.05 13.33 -2.81
CA LEU A 83 18.45 14.39 -1.99
C LEU A 83 17.57 15.31 -2.84
N ILE A 84 16.35 15.55 -2.37
CA ILE A 84 15.40 16.51 -2.90
C ILE A 84 15.12 17.55 -1.81
N ASP A 85 16.00 18.53 -1.66
CA ASP A 85 15.90 19.52 -0.59
C ASP A 85 14.74 20.51 -0.85
N ILE A 86 13.55 20.15 -0.38
CA ILE A 86 12.35 20.98 -0.46
C ILE A 86 12.04 21.65 0.87
N GLY A 87 12.98 21.70 1.82
CA GLY A 87 12.76 22.22 3.16
C GLY A 87 11.73 21.42 3.96
N HIS A 88 11.11 22.03 4.99
CA HIS A 88 10.23 21.31 5.90
C HIS A 88 8.94 20.82 5.22
N VAL A 89 8.73 19.51 5.28
CA VAL A 89 7.46 18.83 5.03
C VAL A 89 7.08 18.19 6.36
N ASP A 90 5.90 18.54 6.89
CA ASP A 90 5.40 17.93 8.11
C ASP A 90 5.18 16.42 7.93
N GLY A 91 5.38 15.63 8.99
CA GLY A 91 5.11 14.19 9.00
C GLY A 91 3.62 13.84 9.09
N SER A 92 2.74 14.74 8.62
CA SER A 92 1.29 14.60 8.76
C SER A 92 0.74 13.53 7.82
N SER A 93 -0.24 12.75 8.27
CA SER A 93 -1.01 11.83 7.42
C SER A 93 -2.16 12.52 6.66
N SER A 94 -2.32 13.83 6.82
CA SER A 94 -3.37 14.61 6.15
C SER A 94 -3.02 14.89 4.69
N HIS A 95 -3.94 14.55 3.79
CA HIS A 95 -3.78 14.71 2.34
C HIS A 95 -4.33 16.05 1.82
N SER A 96 -4.38 17.09 2.67
CA SER A 96 -5.02 18.37 2.34
C SER A 96 -4.26 19.64 2.74
N GLY A 97 -3.06 19.50 3.33
CA GLY A 97 -2.24 20.62 3.79
C GLY A 97 -1.33 21.22 2.72
N ALA A 98 -0.77 22.41 3.00
CA ALA A 98 0.21 23.05 2.12
C ALA A 98 1.52 22.23 2.01
N SER A 99 1.95 21.65 3.14
CA SER A 99 3.05 20.69 3.21
C SER A 99 2.81 19.48 2.30
N TRP A 100 1.61 18.89 2.40
CA TRP A 100 1.19 17.79 1.52
C TRP A 100 1.19 18.20 0.04
N LYS A 101 0.64 19.37 -0.32
CA LYS A 101 0.64 19.83 -1.72
C LYS A 101 2.07 20.01 -2.24
N LYS A 102 2.98 20.54 -1.42
CA LYS A 102 4.41 20.65 -1.76
C LYS A 102 5.05 19.28 -2.00
N PHE A 103 4.77 18.31 -1.14
CA PHE A 103 5.21 16.92 -1.31
C PHE A 103 4.63 16.28 -2.59
N ALA A 104 3.33 16.44 -2.84
CA ALA A 104 2.62 15.92 -4.02
C ALA A 104 3.19 16.50 -5.33
N VAL A 105 3.47 17.80 -5.38
CA VAL A 105 4.15 18.45 -6.51
C VAL A 105 5.54 17.86 -6.72
N THR A 106 6.29 17.67 -5.63
CA THR A 106 7.66 17.14 -5.69
C THR A 106 7.69 15.71 -6.22
N ARG A 107 6.93 14.79 -5.60
CA ARG A 107 6.91 13.38 -6.01
C ARG A 107 6.51 13.19 -7.48
N THR A 108 5.50 13.93 -7.94
CA THR A 108 5.05 13.83 -9.34
C THR A 108 6.01 14.47 -10.32
N GLY A 109 6.73 15.52 -9.91
CA GLY A 109 7.79 16.13 -10.70
C GLY A 109 8.97 15.18 -10.89
N GLU A 110 9.41 14.51 -9.83
CA GLU A 110 10.48 13.50 -9.92
C GLU A 110 10.06 12.28 -10.74
N VAL A 111 8.81 11.82 -10.61
CA VAL A 111 8.25 10.78 -11.49
C VAL A 111 8.30 11.20 -12.95
N ALA A 112 7.91 12.44 -13.28
CA ALA A 112 8.00 12.96 -14.64
C ALA A 112 9.45 12.99 -15.16
N LYS A 113 10.42 13.36 -14.32
CA LYS A 113 11.86 13.30 -14.67
C LYS A 113 12.33 11.88 -14.95
N ILE A 114 11.98 10.91 -14.10
CA ILE A 114 12.37 9.50 -14.27
C ILE A 114 11.85 8.95 -15.59
N VAL A 115 10.57 9.20 -15.91
CA VAL A 115 9.94 8.73 -17.15
C VAL A 115 10.57 9.42 -18.38
N ALA A 116 10.85 10.72 -18.28
CA ALA A 116 11.54 11.47 -19.35
C ALA A 116 12.98 10.99 -19.61
N LEU A 117 13.65 10.41 -18.61
CA LEU A 117 14.98 9.78 -18.74
C LEU A 117 14.90 8.37 -19.39
N GLY A 118 13.72 7.91 -19.79
CA GLY A 118 13.52 6.63 -20.48
C GLY A 118 13.31 5.44 -19.54
N TYR A 119 13.01 5.67 -18.26
CA TYR A 119 12.70 4.61 -17.30
C TYR A 119 11.18 4.44 -17.17
N ALA A 120 10.69 3.21 -17.27
CA ALA A 120 9.38 2.88 -16.72
C ALA A 120 9.47 2.98 -15.20
N VAL A 121 8.56 3.74 -14.59
CA VAL A 121 8.57 3.95 -13.14
C VAL A 121 7.40 3.24 -12.49
N ILE A 122 7.64 2.56 -11.38
CA ILE A 122 6.62 2.13 -10.43
C ILE A 122 6.69 3.12 -9.27
N MET A 123 5.92 4.19 -9.35
CA MET A 123 5.77 5.12 -8.22
C MET A 123 5.03 4.38 -7.10
N THR A 124 5.60 4.37 -5.91
CA THR A 124 4.99 3.68 -4.77
C THR A 124 5.16 4.44 -3.46
N ASP A 125 4.14 4.38 -2.61
CA ASP A 125 4.24 4.89 -1.24
C ASP A 125 5.13 4.00 -0.38
N VAL A 126 5.71 4.58 0.68
CA VAL A 126 6.65 3.89 1.56
C VAL A 126 5.98 2.84 2.45
N ASP A 127 4.67 2.93 2.62
CA ASP A 127 3.80 1.98 3.34
C ASP A 127 3.16 0.94 2.40
N VAL A 128 3.80 0.69 1.26
CA VAL A 128 3.55 -0.47 0.43
C VAL A 128 4.56 -1.56 0.76
N LEU A 129 4.05 -2.70 1.21
CA LEU A 129 4.83 -3.92 1.40
C LEU A 129 5.04 -4.62 0.05
N TRP A 130 6.29 -4.77 -0.39
CA TRP A 130 6.64 -5.49 -1.61
C TRP A 130 7.15 -6.91 -1.29
N LEU A 131 6.41 -7.92 -1.73
CA LEU A 131 6.63 -9.33 -1.38
C LEU A 131 7.43 -10.11 -2.45
N ARG A 132 7.34 -9.68 -3.72
CA ARG A 132 8.04 -10.30 -4.86
C ARG A 132 8.38 -9.25 -5.91
N ASP A 133 9.38 -9.54 -6.74
CA ASP A 133 9.71 -8.70 -7.89
C ASP A 133 8.55 -8.64 -8.90
N PRO A 134 7.97 -7.45 -9.18
CA PRO A 134 6.85 -7.33 -10.10
C PRO A 134 7.26 -7.25 -11.58
N ARG A 135 8.55 -7.14 -11.90
CA ARG A 135 9.01 -6.94 -13.29
C ARG A 135 8.66 -8.10 -14.22
N PRO A 136 8.74 -9.39 -13.83
CA PRO A 136 8.23 -10.49 -14.64
C PRO A 136 6.77 -10.29 -15.09
N TYR A 137 5.93 -9.77 -14.19
CA TYR A 137 4.51 -9.51 -14.43
C TYR A 137 4.28 -8.22 -15.24
N LEU A 138 4.99 -7.14 -14.93
CA LEU A 138 4.72 -5.82 -15.52
C LEU A 138 5.46 -5.56 -16.84
N HIS A 139 6.57 -6.24 -17.11
CA HIS A 139 7.44 -5.94 -18.25
C HIS A 139 7.45 -7.03 -19.33
N ALA A 140 7.53 -8.30 -18.94
CA ALA A 140 7.76 -9.39 -19.89
C ALA A 140 6.53 -10.28 -20.10
N CYS A 141 5.83 -10.62 -19.01
CA CYS A 141 4.71 -11.55 -19.01
C CYS A 141 4.95 -12.86 -19.79
N GLY A 142 5.78 -13.75 -19.25
CA GLY A 142 6.13 -15.01 -19.91
C GLY A 142 5.91 -16.23 -19.03
N ASP A 143 6.60 -17.33 -19.36
CA ASP A 143 6.53 -18.61 -18.63
C ASP A 143 7.05 -18.52 -17.18
N ASN A 144 7.76 -17.43 -16.85
CA ASN A 144 8.20 -17.11 -15.49
C ASN A 144 7.08 -16.51 -14.62
N VAL A 145 5.90 -16.24 -15.19
CA VAL A 145 4.71 -15.77 -14.47
C VAL A 145 3.75 -16.95 -14.28
N PRO A 146 3.23 -17.18 -13.06
CA PRO A 146 2.27 -18.26 -12.80
C PRO A 146 1.08 -18.24 -13.76
N GLU A 147 0.58 -19.42 -14.15
CA GLU A 147 -0.51 -19.55 -15.12
C GLU A 147 -1.77 -18.77 -14.78
N LEU A 148 -2.14 -18.73 -13.51
CA LEU A 148 -3.29 -17.96 -13.02
C LEU A 148 -3.10 -16.44 -13.16
N GLU A 149 -1.86 -15.95 -13.24
CA GLU A 149 -1.52 -14.53 -13.35
C GLU A 149 -1.34 -14.07 -14.82
N ARG A 150 -1.03 -15.00 -15.74
CA ARG A 150 -0.70 -14.71 -17.16
C ARG A 150 -1.81 -13.96 -17.94
N PRO A 151 -3.12 -14.26 -17.77
CA PRO A 151 -4.17 -13.57 -18.51
C PRO A 151 -4.21 -12.05 -18.27
N SER A 152 -4.25 -11.62 -17.01
CA SER A 152 -4.27 -10.18 -16.67
C SER A 152 -2.96 -9.49 -17.06
N CYS A 153 -1.84 -10.13 -16.76
CA CYS A 153 -0.51 -9.67 -17.11
C CYS A 153 -0.34 -9.37 -18.62
N THR A 154 -0.81 -10.26 -19.50
CA THR A 154 -0.71 -10.09 -20.96
C THR A 154 -1.49 -8.87 -21.45
N GLN A 155 -2.66 -8.62 -20.87
CA GLN A 155 -3.48 -7.45 -21.20
C GLN A 155 -2.79 -6.14 -20.78
N LEU A 156 -2.12 -6.16 -19.62
CA LEU A 156 -1.47 -5.01 -19.00
C LEU A 156 -0.13 -4.59 -19.63
N LEU A 157 0.49 -5.46 -20.45
CA LEU A 157 1.73 -5.11 -21.17
C LEU A 157 1.57 -3.90 -22.09
N ALA A 158 0.38 -3.68 -22.65
CA ALA A 158 0.10 -2.58 -23.57
C ALA A 158 -0.34 -1.28 -22.88
N ALA A 159 -0.52 -1.28 -21.56
CA ALA A 159 -0.92 -0.08 -20.84
C ALA A 159 0.25 0.90 -20.71
N ASP A 160 0.02 2.18 -21.02
CA ASP A 160 0.99 3.26 -20.78
C ASP A 160 1.06 3.62 -19.31
N VAL A 161 -0.09 3.56 -18.64
CA VAL A 161 -0.26 3.86 -17.22
C VAL A 161 -1.07 2.75 -16.55
N LEU A 162 -0.60 2.29 -15.40
CA LEU A 162 -1.34 1.37 -14.53
C LEU A 162 -1.49 1.98 -13.14
N ALA A 163 -2.59 1.72 -12.46
CA ALA A 163 -2.76 2.13 -11.07
C ALA A 163 -3.41 1.02 -10.24
N SER A 164 -3.06 0.97 -8.95
CA SER A 164 -3.81 0.19 -7.97
C SER A 164 -5.23 0.73 -7.79
N SER A 165 -6.15 -0.11 -7.32
CA SER A 165 -7.55 0.26 -7.08
C SER A 165 -7.96 0.00 -5.64
N ASP A 166 -8.77 0.91 -5.12
CA ASP A 166 -9.46 0.77 -3.83
C ASP A 166 -10.81 0.06 -3.98
N ASN A 167 -11.21 -0.29 -5.20
CA ASN A 167 -12.37 -1.15 -5.43
C ASN A 167 -12.03 -2.60 -5.07
N LEU A 168 -12.90 -3.24 -4.28
CA LEU A 168 -12.72 -4.63 -3.85
C LEU A 168 -13.51 -5.58 -4.73
N SER A 169 -12.91 -5.95 -5.86
CA SER A 169 -13.36 -7.10 -6.66
C SER A 169 -12.17 -8.04 -6.97
N PRO A 170 -11.51 -8.63 -5.95
CA PRO A 170 -10.28 -9.40 -6.13
C PRO A 170 -10.37 -10.48 -7.23
N GLY A 171 -11.46 -11.25 -7.27
CA GLY A 171 -11.66 -12.35 -8.20
C GLY A 171 -11.87 -11.89 -9.64
N LYS A 172 -12.75 -10.90 -9.86
CA LYS A 172 -12.99 -10.32 -11.19
C LYS A 172 -11.75 -9.62 -11.75
N ASN A 173 -11.00 -8.92 -10.90
CA ASN A 173 -9.81 -8.16 -11.30
C ASN A 173 -8.64 -9.06 -11.74
N MET A 174 -8.65 -10.36 -11.42
CA MET A 174 -7.65 -11.32 -11.90
C MET A 174 -7.83 -11.74 -13.36
N GLN A 175 -9.08 -11.67 -13.85
CA GLN A 175 -9.44 -12.15 -15.19
C GLN A 175 -9.44 -11.03 -16.24
N GLN A 176 -9.53 -9.77 -15.79
CA GLN A 176 -9.65 -8.60 -16.64
C GLN A 176 -8.75 -7.46 -16.15
N ALA A 177 -8.02 -6.84 -17.06
CA ALA A 177 -7.09 -5.75 -16.78
C ALA A 177 -7.71 -4.50 -16.13
N MET A 178 -9.04 -4.29 -16.21
CA MET A 178 -9.69 -3.15 -15.56
C MET A 178 -11.07 -3.44 -14.96
N GLY A 179 -11.89 -4.30 -15.57
CA GLY A 179 -13.20 -4.73 -15.04
C GLY A 179 -14.02 -3.61 -14.37
N ASP A 180 -14.66 -3.94 -13.24
CA ASP A 180 -15.42 -2.98 -12.42
C ASP A 180 -14.52 -1.94 -11.73
N ALA A 181 -13.20 -2.19 -11.66
CA ALA A 181 -12.26 -1.33 -10.95
C ALA A 181 -12.03 0.03 -11.61
N TYR A 182 -12.35 0.19 -12.91
CA TYR A 182 -12.35 1.51 -13.56
C TYR A 182 -13.32 2.50 -12.89
N TRP A 183 -14.48 2.00 -12.46
CA TRP A 183 -15.54 2.80 -11.86
C TRP A 183 -15.30 3.10 -10.38
N GLY A 184 -14.41 2.34 -9.72
CA GLY A 184 -13.94 2.63 -8.38
C GLY A 184 -12.76 3.60 -8.35
N THR A 185 -12.32 3.99 -7.16
CA THR A 185 -11.21 4.94 -6.98
C THR A 185 -9.86 4.28 -7.29
N PHE A 186 -9.08 4.91 -8.17
CA PHE A 186 -7.67 4.57 -8.32
C PHE A 186 -6.87 5.10 -7.14
N ASN A 187 -6.00 4.26 -6.62
CA ASN A 187 -5.08 4.60 -5.55
C ASN A 187 -3.72 4.94 -6.14
N THR A 188 -3.16 6.10 -5.79
CA THR A 188 -1.85 6.52 -6.31
C THR A 188 -0.67 6.05 -5.47
N GLY A 189 -0.90 5.22 -4.43
CA GLY A 189 0.18 4.56 -3.70
C GLY A 189 0.89 3.47 -4.49
N ILE A 190 0.33 3.01 -5.62
CA ILE A 190 1.05 2.26 -6.66
C ILE A 190 0.58 2.74 -8.04
N VAL A 191 1.47 3.41 -8.78
CA VAL A 191 1.25 3.84 -10.16
C VAL A 191 2.42 3.41 -11.02
N VAL A 192 2.16 2.71 -12.12
CA VAL A 192 3.16 2.37 -13.12
C VAL A 192 3.00 3.32 -14.29
N ILE A 193 4.07 3.99 -14.72
CA ILE A 193 4.09 4.81 -15.93
C ILE A 193 5.22 4.32 -16.81
N ARG A 194 4.91 3.88 -18.03
CA ARG A 194 5.91 3.46 -19.01
C ARG A 194 6.54 4.67 -19.68
N ALA A 195 7.81 4.54 -20.07
CA ALA A 195 8.51 5.55 -20.88
C ALA A 195 8.11 5.50 -22.37
N THR A 196 6.82 5.33 -22.65
CA THR A 196 6.25 5.55 -23.99
C THR A 196 6.02 7.05 -24.20
N PRO A 197 5.89 7.54 -25.45
CA PRO A 197 5.53 8.94 -25.68
C PRO A 197 4.26 9.38 -24.92
N ALA A 198 3.26 8.49 -24.84
CA ALA A 198 2.03 8.73 -24.12
C ALA A 198 2.22 8.77 -22.59
N GLY A 199 3.01 7.84 -22.03
CA GLY A 199 3.33 7.83 -20.60
C GLY A 199 4.17 9.04 -20.15
N VAL A 200 5.14 9.47 -20.97
CA VAL A 200 5.91 10.71 -20.75
C VAL A 200 4.97 11.92 -20.74
N ALA A 201 4.10 12.03 -21.75
CA ALA A 201 3.13 13.13 -21.83
C ALA A 201 2.17 13.13 -20.64
N PHE A 202 1.70 11.96 -20.22
CA PHE A 202 0.83 11.81 -19.07
C PHE A 202 1.50 12.25 -17.77
N ALA A 203 2.73 11.80 -17.49
CA ALA A 203 3.45 12.18 -16.28
C ALA A 203 3.64 13.71 -16.18
N ALA A 204 3.98 14.35 -17.31
CA ALA A 204 4.09 15.80 -17.40
C ALA A 204 2.75 16.51 -17.13
N GLN A 205 1.65 16.04 -17.73
CA GLN A 205 0.31 16.60 -17.51
C GLN A 205 -0.18 16.42 -16.08
N TRP A 206 0.05 15.25 -15.49
CA TRP A 206 -0.36 14.95 -14.12
C TRP A 206 0.35 15.87 -13.13
N HIS A 207 1.68 16.01 -13.25
CA HIS A 207 2.46 16.96 -12.46
C HIS A 207 1.97 18.41 -12.63
N ALA A 208 1.78 18.85 -13.88
CA ALA A 208 1.31 20.20 -14.19
C ALA A 208 -0.02 20.50 -13.49
N HIS A 209 -0.99 19.60 -13.53
CA HIS A 209 -2.30 19.80 -12.91
C HIS A 209 -2.30 19.75 -11.38
N ILE A 210 -1.33 19.09 -10.75
CA ILE A 210 -1.15 19.16 -9.28
C ILE A 210 -0.58 20.52 -8.87
N SER A 211 0.37 21.03 -9.67
CA SER A 211 0.99 22.33 -9.44
C SER A 211 0.07 23.52 -9.77
N ASP A 212 -0.94 23.30 -10.62
CA ASP A 212 -1.85 24.35 -11.06
C ASP A 212 -2.79 24.80 -9.92
N GLY A 213 -2.75 26.09 -9.63
CA GLY A 213 -3.65 26.75 -8.69
C GLY A 213 -4.95 27.26 -9.34
N ARG A 214 -5.15 27.02 -10.63
CA ARG A 214 -6.28 27.55 -11.42
C ARG A 214 -7.03 26.44 -12.17
N GLY A 215 -8.20 26.77 -12.69
CA GLY A 215 -8.99 25.88 -13.53
C GLY A 215 -9.59 24.67 -12.81
N ALA A 216 -9.84 23.61 -13.57
CA ALA A 216 -10.63 22.45 -13.14
C ALA A 216 -9.99 21.62 -12.01
N TYR A 217 -8.69 21.78 -11.77
CA TYR A 217 -7.92 21.00 -10.78
C TYR A 217 -7.58 21.80 -9.52
N ALA A 218 -7.81 23.13 -9.50
CA ALA A 218 -7.39 24.02 -8.41
C ALA A 218 -7.91 23.62 -7.03
N GLY A 219 -9.15 23.11 -6.96
CA GLY A 219 -9.78 22.67 -5.71
C GLY A 219 -9.37 21.29 -5.24
N LEU A 220 -8.53 20.57 -6.00
CA LEU A 220 -8.05 19.25 -5.63
C LEU A 220 -6.80 19.37 -4.77
N THR A 221 -6.76 18.53 -3.75
CA THR A 221 -5.81 18.61 -2.65
C THR A 221 -4.74 17.52 -2.69
N SER A 222 -4.98 16.42 -3.42
CA SER A 222 -4.04 15.31 -3.56
C SER A 222 -3.73 14.95 -5.01
N ASP A 223 -2.55 14.37 -5.23
CA ASP A 223 -2.15 13.78 -6.50
C ASP A 223 -3.12 12.68 -6.96
N GLN A 224 -3.70 11.90 -6.02
CA GLN A 224 -4.75 10.92 -6.30
C GLN A 224 -6.01 11.55 -6.88
N GLN A 225 -6.48 12.66 -6.31
CA GLN A 225 -7.66 13.36 -6.82
C GLN A 225 -7.40 13.89 -8.23
N VAL A 226 -6.23 14.47 -8.47
CA VAL A 226 -5.84 14.96 -9.80
C VAL A 226 -5.71 13.80 -10.78
N PHE A 227 -5.08 12.68 -10.39
CA PHE A 227 -4.96 11.48 -11.21
C PHE A 227 -6.33 10.98 -11.65
N ASN A 228 -7.22 10.72 -10.69
CA ASN A 228 -8.57 10.21 -10.95
C ASN A 228 -9.38 11.16 -11.84
N ARG A 229 -9.25 12.48 -11.64
CA ARG A 229 -9.91 13.45 -12.51
C ARG A 229 -9.33 13.43 -13.92
N LEU A 230 -8.01 13.35 -14.06
CA LEU A 230 -7.31 13.38 -15.34
C LEU A 230 -7.65 12.16 -16.19
N VAL A 231 -7.57 10.95 -15.63
CA VAL A 231 -7.82 9.69 -16.36
C VAL A 231 -9.30 9.46 -16.71
N ARG A 232 -10.21 10.18 -16.05
CA ARG A 232 -11.66 10.17 -16.33
C ARG A 232 -12.14 11.37 -17.14
N ALA A 233 -11.26 12.30 -17.45
CA ALA A 233 -11.68 13.49 -18.17
C ALA A 233 -12.00 13.14 -19.64
N GLY A 234 -13.07 13.74 -20.17
CA GLY A 234 -13.50 13.52 -21.55
C GLY A 234 -14.64 12.51 -21.69
N PRO A 235 -14.90 12.02 -22.92
CA PRO A 235 -15.95 11.02 -23.15
C PRO A 235 -15.64 9.71 -22.42
N PRO A 236 -16.66 8.86 -22.18
CA PRO A 236 -16.47 7.55 -21.58
C PRO A 236 -15.33 6.78 -22.25
N PRO A 237 -14.50 6.10 -21.47
CA PRO A 237 -13.40 5.33 -22.03
C PRO A 237 -13.95 4.25 -22.97
N GLN A 238 -13.17 3.91 -24.00
CA GLN A 238 -13.50 2.77 -24.84
C GLN A 238 -12.67 1.57 -24.43
N GLU A 239 -13.35 0.46 -24.22
CA GLU A 239 -12.73 -0.86 -24.13
C GLU A 239 -12.42 -1.38 -25.53
N ILE A 240 -11.14 -1.69 -25.77
CA ILE A 240 -10.66 -2.31 -27.00
C ILE A 240 -9.82 -3.51 -26.58
N ASN A 241 -10.32 -4.73 -26.82
CA ASN A 241 -9.66 -5.99 -26.44
C ASN A 241 -9.26 -6.05 -24.95
N GLY A 242 -10.16 -5.68 -24.03
CA GLY A 242 -9.90 -5.68 -22.58
C GLY A 242 -9.05 -4.52 -22.08
N LYS A 243 -8.68 -3.57 -22.94
CA LYS A 243 -7.87 -2.39 -22.61
C LYS A 243 -8.72 -1.15 -22.68
N TRP A 244 -8.58 -0.24 -21.72
CA TRP A 244 -9.39 0.97 -21.70
C TRP A 244 -8.55 2.18 -22.07
N THR A 245 -9.14 3.07 -22.85
CA THR A 245 -8.49 4.30 -23.29
C THR A 245 -8.98 5.48 -22.46
N ALA A 246 -8.06 6.23 -21.85
CA ALA A 246 -8.39 7.53 -21.24
C ALA A 246 -8.22 8.61 -22.32
N ARG A 247 -9.29 8.86 -23.08
CA ARG A 247 -9.24 9.66 -24.34
C ARG A 247 -8.65 11.06 -24.18
N ARG A 248 -8.91 11.77 -23.08
CA ARG A 248 -8.34 13.12 -22.86
C ARG A 248 -6.88 13.08 -22.40
N ALA A 249 -6.47 12.01 -21.73
CA ALA A 249 -5.07 11.77 -21.36
C ALA A 249 -4.27 11.14 -22.51
N ALA A 250 -4.94 10.67 -23.57
CA ALA A 250 -4.36 9.98 -24.72
C ALA A 250 -3.46 8.79 -24.35
N ILE A 251 -3.86 8.02 -23.34
CA ILE A 251 -3.17 6.83 -22.83
C ILE A 251 -4.04 5.59 -22.92
N VAL A 252 -3.38 4.42 -22.98
CA VAL A 252 -3.97 3.15 -22.58
C VAL A 252 -3.81 3.00 -21.06
N LEU A 253 -4.92 2.90 -20.36
CA LEU A 253 -4.97 2.73 -18.91
C LEU A 253 -5.18 1.26 -18.56
N GLY A 254 -4.53 0.81 -17.48
CA GLY A 254 -4.76 -0.48 -16.86
C GLY A 254 -4.96 -0.36 -15.35
N THR A 255 -5.57 -1.37 -14.75
CA THR A 255 -5.69 -1.50 -13.29
C THR A 255 -4.83 -2.65 -12.82
N LEU A 256 -4.04 -2.43 -11.78
CA LEU A 256 -3.31 -3.52 -11.12
C LEU A 256 -4.31 -4.42 -10.38
N PRO A 257 -4.32 -5.75 -10.60
CA PRO A 257 -5.30 -6.64 -9.97
C PRO A 257 -5.19 -6.62 -8.45
N THR A 258 -6.30 -6.38 -7.74
CA THR A 258 -6.32 -6.28 -6.27
C THR A 258 -5.85 -7.57 -5.57
N MET A 259 -5.92 -8.72 -6.23
CA MET A 259 -5.34 -9.99 -5.73
C MET A 259 -3.81 -10.01 -5.73
N LEU A 260 -3.18 -9.24 -6.60
CA LEU A 260 -1.73 -9.23 -6.82
C LEU A 260 -1.08 -7.95 -6.29
N PHE A 261 -1.83 -6.85 -6.28
CA PHE A 261 -1.45 -5.54 -5.77
C PHE A 261 -2.55 -5.09 -4.81
N ALA A 262 -2.54 -5.70 -3.63
CA ALA A 262 -3.62 -5.60 -2.66
C ALA A 262 -3.66 -4.23 -1.99
N ASN A 263 -4.86 -3.70 -1.81
CA ASN A 263 -5.09 -2.57 -0.92
C ASN A 263 -5.19 -3.05 0.54
N GLY A 264 -5.34 -2.10 1.46
CA GLY A 264 -5.31 -2.39 2.89
C GLY A 264 -6.41 -3.33 3.34
N HIS A 265 -7.60 -3.19 2.76
CA HIS A 265 -8.74 -4.04 3.07
C HIS A 265 -8.56 -5.47 2.53
N GLY A 266 -8.09 -5.60 1.29
CA GLY A 266 -7.84 -6.92 0.69
C GLY A 266 -6.80 -7.75 1.46
N TYR A 267 -5.66 -7.15 1.82
CA TYR A 267 -4.57 -7.90 2.43
C TYR A 267 -4.69 -8.05 3.96
N PHE A 268 -5.03 -6.97 4.67
CA PHE A 268 -4.99 -6.94 6.14
C PHE A 268 -6.35 -7.24 6.78
N VAL A 269 -7.46 -7.06 6.06
CA VAL A 269 -8.82 -7.34 6.59
C VAL A 269 -9.33 -8.69 6.06
N HIS A 270 -9.49 -8.81 4.74
CA HIS A 270 -10.04 -10.01 4.10
C HIS A 270 -9.02 -11.13 3.87
N ARG A 271 -7.73 -10.84 4.08
CA ARG A 271 -6.61 -11.79 3.96
C ARG A 271 -6.72 -12.62 2.69
N ILE A 272 -6.91 -11.97 1.54
CA ILE A 272 -7.11 -12.62 0.23
C ILE A 272 -6.02 -13.65 -0.10
N GLN A 273 -4.79 -13.44 0.38
CA GLN A 273 -3.65 -14.36 0.28
C GLN A 273 -3.87 -15.71 0.96
N THR A 274 -4.76 -15.78 1.95
CA THR A 274 -5.14 -17.00 2.66
C THR A 274 -6.46 -17.56 2.11
N SER A 275 -7.41 -16.68 1.82
CA SER A 275 -8.76 -17.04 1.38
C SER A 275 -8.82 -17.55 -0.07
N HIS A 276 -7.81 -17.23 -0.88
CA HIS A 276 -7.70 -17.68 -2.27
C HIS A 276 -6.41 -18.46 -2.50
N PRO A 277 -6.44 -19.80 -2.44
CA PRO A 277 -5.29 -20.64 -2.72
C PRO A 277 -4.71 -20.35 -4.12
N GLY A 278 -3.46 -19.87 -4.17
CA GLY A 278 -2.78 -19.48 -5.41
C GLY A 278 -2.58 -17.97 -5.58
N ALA A 279 -3.29 -17.15 -4.80
CA ALA A 279 -3.01 -15.71 -4.71
C ALA A 279 -1.65 -15.49 -4.05
N ARG A 280 -0.69 -14.96 -4.80
CA ARG A 280 0.64 -14.61 -4.28
C ARG A 280 0.91 -13.14 -4.60
N PRO A 281 0.46 -12.22 -3.73
CA PRO A 281 0.59 -10.80 -4.00
C PRO A 281 2.04 -10.37 -4.24
N TYR A 282 2.25 -9.47 -5.20
CA TYR A 282 3.50 -8.73 -5.37
C TYR A 282 3.60 -7.60 -4.35
N ALA A 283 2.46 -6.97 -4.04
CA ALA A 283 2.41 -5.83 -3.13
C ALA A 283 1.15 -5.82 -2.26
N ALA A 284 1.27 -5.22 -1.08
CA ALA A 284 0.16 -4.91 -0.17
C ALA A 284 0.32 -3.48 0.37
N HIS A 285 -0.59 -2.59 0.01
CA HIS A 285 -0.58 -1.19 0.47
C HIS A 285 -1.37 -1.09 1.78
N ALA A 286 -0.76 -0.57 2.85
CA ALA A 286 -1.40 -0.39 4.16
C ALA A 286 -2.38 0.80 4.21
N THR A 287 -3.30 0.89 3.24
CA THR A 287 -4.32 1.95 3.18
C THR A 287 -5.42 1.76 4.21
N TYR A 288 -6.15 2.85 4.47
CA TYR A 288 -7.42 2.82 5.19
C TYR A 288 -7.32 2.25 6.61
N THR A 289 -6.33 2.73 7.38
CA THR A 289 -6.34 2.48 8.82
C THR A 289 -7.33 3.40 9.52
N TYR A 290 -8.02 2.88 10.53
CA TYR A 290 -9.11 3.58 11.24
C TYR A 290 -8.65 4.42 12.42
N ASP A 291 -7.34 4.53 12.65
CA ASP A 291 -6.74 5.38 13.68
C ASP A 291 -6.27 6.75 13.15
N GLY A 292 -6.77 7.16 11.98
CA GLY A 292 -6.36 8.39 11.31
C GLY A 292 -5.19 8.21 10.32
N SER A 293 -5.04 7.01 9.73
CA SER A 293 -3.95 6.73 8.77
C SER A 293 -2.56 6.94 9.37
N SER A 294 -2.39 6.65 10.67
CA SER A 294 -1.12 6.88 11.36
C SER A 294 -0.05 5.89 10.92
N ALA A 295 1.23 6.26 11.09
CA ALA A 295 2.32 5.31 10.90
C ALA A 295 2.18 4.11 11.85
N GLN A 296 1.75 4.32 13.09
CA GLN A 296 1.65 3.25 14.10
C GLN A 296 0.69 2.14 13.69
N ALA A 297 -0.47 2.46 13.11
CA ALA A 297 -1.39 1.44 12.64
C ALA A 297 -0.84 0.67 11.44
N LYS A 298 -0.17 1.35 10.52
CA LYS A 298 0.46 0.71 9.35
C LYS A 298 1.60 -0.22 9.78
N GLU A 299 2.44 0.23 10.72
CA GLU A 299 3.48 -0.59 11.36
C GLU A 299 2.86 -1.83 12.01
N GLN A 300 1.77 -1.67 12.77
CA GLN A 300 1.11 -2.79 13.43
C GLN A 300 0.53 -3.79 12.42
N ARG A 301 -0.11 -3.32 11.34
CA ARG A 301 -0.58 -4.20 10.25
C ARG A 301 0.55 -5.03 9.66
N PHE A 302 1.73 -4.45 9.49
CA PHE A 302 2.90 -5.19 9.03
C PHE A 302 3.41 -6.18 10.07
N ARG A 303 3.37 -5.85 11.36
CA ARG A 303 3.73 -6.77 12.45
C ARG A 303 2.78 -7.96 12.53
N ASP A 304 1.48 -7.70 12.51
CA ASP A 304 0.42 -8.71 12.55
C ASP A 304 0.53 -9.67 11.35
N ALA A 305 0.94 -9.15 10.19
CA ALA A 305 1.19 -9.95 9.00
C ALA A 305 2.56 -10.64 8.97
N GLY A 306 3.43 -10.45 9.97
CA GLY A 306 4.77 -11.05 10.02
C GLY A 306 5.77 -10.42 9.03
N HIS A 307 5.53 -9.17 8.63
CA HIS A 307 6.27 -8.44 7.61
C HIS A 307 6.93 -7.16 8.12
N TRP A 308 7.08 -7.00 9.44
CA TRP A 308 7.91 -5.94 10.00
C TRP A 308 9.37 -6.42 10.13
N ALA A 309 10.28 -5.78 9.39
CA ALA A 309 11.65 -6.24 9.25
C ALA A 309 12.64 -5.62 10.24
N LEU A 310 12.25 -4.56 10.95
CA LEU A 310 13.13 -3.92 11.93
C LEU A 310 13.07 -4.67 13.26
N PRO A 311 14.19 -4.74 14.00
CA PRO A 311 14.23 -5.40 15.29
C PRO A 311 13.24 -4.75 16.25
N GLU A 312 12.66 -5.57 17.12
CA GLU A 312 11.89 -5.04 18.24
C GLU A 312 12.81 -4.24 19.18
N PRO A 313 12.26 -3.21 19.86
CA PRO A 313 12.96 -2.53 20.94
C PRO A 313 13.55 -3.52 21.96
N ALA A 314 14.74 -3.21 22.49
CA ALA A 314 15.49 -4.13 23.36
C ALA A 314 14.74 -4.54 24.64
N ASP A 315 13.86 -3.68 25.14
CA ASP A 315 12.96 -3.91 26.27
C ASP A 315 11.88 -4.98 25.97
N ALA A 316 11.45 -5.11 24.71
CA ALA A 316 10.61 -6.24 24.30
C ALA A 316 11.40 -7.56 24.25
N ALA A 317 12.70 -7.54 23.92
CA ALA A 317 13.49 -8.77 23.82
C ALA A 317 13.81 -9.42 25.18
N SER A 318 13.87 -8.65 26.27
CA SER A 318 14.15 -9.14 27.63
C SER A 318 12.94 -9.10 28.57
N GLY A 319 11.77 -8.70 28.05
CA GLY A 319 10.56 -8.50 28.84
C GLY A 319 9.88 -9.79 29.28
N THR A 320 9.11 -9.70 30.35
CA THR A 320 8.17 -10.76 30.76
C THR A 320 6.77 -10.40 30.30
N PHE A 321 6.16 -11.30 29.55
CA PHE A 321 4.90 -11.06 28.85
C PHE A 321 3.71 -11.72 29.52
N LEU A 322 2.54 -11.09 29.41
CA LEU A 322 1.25 -11.69 29.70
C LEU A 322 0.46 -11.78 28.39
N ALA A 323 0.00 -12.97 28.05
CA ALA A 323 -0.95 -13.18 26.96
C ALA A 323 -2.25 -13.71 27.54
N ILE A 324 -3.38 -13.20 27.05
CA ILE A 324 -4.71 -13.63 27.49
C ILE A 324 -5.39 -14.28 26.31
N GLY A 325 -5.84 -15.50 26.51
CA GLY A 325 -6.61 -16.20 25.50
C GLY A 325 -7.91 -15.46 25.18
N ALA A 326 -8.41 -15.61 23.96
CA ALA A 326 -9.65 -14.96 23.51
C ALA A 326 -10.88 -15.32 24.37
N GLY A 327 -10.80 -16.39 25.17
CA GLY A 327 -11.93 -16.96 25.90
C GLY A 327 -12.81 -17.82 24.99
N ASP A 328 -13.90 -18.35 25.53
CA ASP A 328 -14.88 -19.08 24.74
C ASP A 328 -15.79 -18.10 23.97
N LEU A 329 -15.41 -17.80 22.73
CA LEU A 329 -16.18 -16.92 21.84
C LEU A 329 -17.56 -17.50 21.49
N SER A 330 -17.75 -18.82 21.59
CA SER A 330 -19.04 -19.45 21.30
C SER A 330 -20.11 -19.09 22.33
N SER A 331 -19.71 -18.76 23.56
CA SER A 331 -20.63 -18.25 24.59
C SER A 331 -21.24 -16.88 24.22
N VAL A 332 -20.54 -16.09 23.39
CA VAL A 332 -20.97 -14.76 22.96
C VAL A 332 -21.78 -14.81 21.67
N ASN A 333 -21.47 -15.76 20.78
CA ASN A 333 -22.16 -15.96 19.52
C ASN A 333 -22.39 -17.47 19.25
N PRO A 334 -23.34 -18.10 19.97
CA PRO A 334 -23.53 -19.56 19.96
C PRO A 334 -24.04 -20.10 18.63
N HIS A 335 -24.66 -19.24 17.82
CA HIS A 335 -25.23 -19.60 16.53
C HIS A 335 -24.38 -19.18 15.33
N GLY A 336 -23.19 -18.58 15.56
CA GLY A 336 -22.31 -18.14 14.49
C GLY A 336 -22.93 -17.04 13.61
N GLU A 337 -23.76 -16.19 14.19
CA GLU A 337 -24.41 -15.08 13.48
C GLU A 337 -23.37 -14.13 12.88
N LEU A 338 -23.64 -13.62 11.68
CA LEU A 338 -22.85 -12.56 11.03
C LEU A 338 -23.55 -11.21 11.16
N GLY A 339 -22.80 -10.15 10.87
CA GLY A 339 -23.33 -8.80 10.77
C GLY A 339 -23.16 -7.95 12.03
N LEU A 340 -23.82 -6.78 12.01
CA LEU A 340 -23.55 -5.72 12.99
C LEU A 340 -23.89 -6.13 14.43
N GLY A 341 -24.96 -6.90 14.63
CA GLY A 341 -25.35 -7.39 15.95
C GLY A 341 -24.26 -8.26 16.58
N ALA A 342 -23.84 -9.32 15.88
CA ALA A 342 -22.75 -10.18 16.27
C ALA A 342 -21.43 -9.42 16.44
N HIS A 343 -21.14 -8.47 15.54
CA HIS A 343 -19.94 -7.63 15.61
C HIS A 343 -19.90 -6.82 16.91
N LEU A 344 -20.99 -6.13 17.27
CA LEU A 344 -21.04 -5.31 18.49
C LEU A 344 -21.01 -6.15 19.76
N ALA A 345 -21.68 -7.30 19.78
CA ALA A 345 -21.65 -8.23 20.91
C ALA A 345 -20.22 -8.75 21.15
N MET A 346 -19.56 -9.20 20.08
CA MET A 346 -18.18 -9.69 20.13
C MET A 346 -17.20 -8.60 20.55
N LEU A 347 -17.28 -7.42 19.95
CA LEU A 347 -16.39 -6.30 20.27
C LEU A 347 -16.46 -5.91 21.75
N ARG A 348 -17.68 -5.87 22.33
CA ARG A 348 -17.85 -5.59 23.77
C ARG A 348 -17.19 -6.65 24.65
N HIS A 349 -17.28 -7.92 24.28
CA HIS A 349 -16.62 -9.00 25.04
C HIS A 349 -15.10 -8.87 24.97
N GLN A 350 -14.55 -8.73 23.77
CA GLN A 350 -13.10 -8.65 23.57
C GLN A 350 -12.48 -7.40 24.23
N LEU A 351 -13.18 -6.26 24.22
CA LEU A 351 -12.74 -5.05 24.92
C LEU A 351 -12.74 -5.21 26.46
N ARG A 352 -13.65 -6.01 27.02
CA ARG A 352 -13.60 -6.36 28.45
C ARG A 352 -12.39 -7.23 28.77
N ASN A 353 -12.10 -8.23 27.93
CA ASN A 353 -10.92 -9.08 28.10
C ASN A 353 -9.62 -8.27 27.98
N LEU A 354 -9.55 -7.32 27.04
CA LEU A 354 -8.42 -6.39 26.93
C LEU A 354 -8.26 -5.53 28.20
N ARG A 355 -9.35 -4.93 28.70
CA ARG A 355 -9.34 -4.13 29.93
C ARG A 355 -8.83 -4.94 31.12
N ASP A 356 -9.39 -6.14 31.32
CA ASP A 356 -9.01 -7.02 32.42
C ASP A 356 -7.56 -7.47 32.27
N GLY A 357 -7.11 -7.65 31.03
CA GLY A 357 -5.73 -7.95 30.73
C GLY A 357 -4.74 -6.87 31.03
N LEU A 358 -5.07 -5.62 30.72
CA LEU A 358 -4.26 -4.47 31.11
C LEU A 358 -4.14 -4.38 32.64
N ALA A 359 -5.24 -4.64 33.37
CA ALA A 359 -5.22 -4.64 34.83
C ALA A 359 -4.33 -5.75 35.39
N LEU A 360 -4.42 -6.97 34.86
CA LEU A 360 -3.57 -8.10 35.28
C LEU A 360 -2.11 -7.87 34.93
N ALA A 361 -1.81 -7.39 33.72
CA ALA A 361 -0.45 -7.07 33.28
C ALA A 361 0.18 -6.02 34.20
N THR A 362 -0.57 -4.96 34.53
CA THR A 362 -0.15 -3.93 35.48
C THR A 362 0.12 -4.51 36.86
N ALA A 363 -0.80 -5.30 37.41
CA ALA A 363 -0.67 -5.90 38.74
C ALA A 363 0.51 -6.88 38.85
N LEU A 364 0.84 -7.57 37.76
CA LEU A 364 1.92 -8.54 37.70
C LEU A 364 3.27 -7.95 37.25
N GLY A 365 3.31 -6.67 36.89
CA GLY A 365 4.50 -6.05 36.30
C GLY A 365 4.92 -6.71 34.98
N ARG A 366 3.96 -7.05 34.13
CA ARG A 366 4.17 -7.72 32.83
C ARG A 366 3.76 -6.80 31.68
N THR A 367 4.38 -7.01 30.52
CA THR A 367 3.93 -6.39 29.27
C THR A 367 2.79 -7.21 28.67
N LEU A 368 1.63 -6.60 28.45
CA LEU A 368 0.50 -7.27 27.81
C LEU A 368 0.80 -7.46 26.32
N VAL A 369 0.69 -8.69 25.84
CA VAL A 369 0.58 -8.98 24.41
C VAL A 369 -0.84 -8.66 23.98
N LEU A 370 -1.00 -7.77 22.99
CA LEU A 370 -2.32 -7.43 22.47
C LEU A 370 -3.04 -8.69 21.98
N PRO A 371 -4.30 -8.91 22.39
CA PRO A 371 -5.07 -10.06 21.94
C PRO A 371 -5.47 -9.88 20.48
N HIS A 372 -5.70 -11.01 19.80
CA HIS A 372 -6.37 -11.00 18.51
C HIS A 372 -7.84 -10.64 18.69
N PHE A 373 -8.39 -9.89 17.74
CA PHE A 373 -9.80 -9.51 17.70
C PHE A 373 -10.49 -10.20 16.53
N THR A 374 -11.73 -10.62 16.71
CA THR A 374 -12.60 -11.19 15.67
C THR A 374 -13.71 -10.21 15.33
N CYS A 375 -13.91 -10.00 14.03
CA CYS A 375 -14.89 -9.09 13.44
C CYS A 375 -15.92 -9.87 12.63
N TYR A 376 -17.19 -9.49 12.77
CA TYR A 376 -18.33 -10.13 12.11
C TYR A 376 -19.01 -9.23 11.05
N ALA A 377 -18.44 -8.05 10.80
CA ALA A 377 -18.89 -7.10 9.80
C ALA A 377 -17.71 -6.20 9.41
N ASP A 378 -17.66 -5.81 8.14
CA ASP A 378 -16.70 -4.82 7.67
C ASP A 378 -16.98 -3.46 8.28
N LYS A 379 -15.91 -2.71 8.48
CA LYS A 379 -15.96 -1.26 8.67
C LYS A 379 -15.59 -0.66 7.32
N VAL A 380 -16.30 0.39 6.89
CA VAL A 380 -16.03 1.08 5.62
C VAL A 380 -15.34 2.40 5.91
N TRP A 381 -14.29 2.69 5.13
CA TRP A 381 -13.54 3.92 5.24
C TRP A 381 -14.23 5.10 4.54
N ALA A 382 -14.81 4.86 3.37
CA ALA A 382 -15.60 5.86 2.65
C ALA A 382 -17.05 5.83 3.11
N GLY A 383 -17.55 6.92 3.70
CA GLY A 383 -18.90 6.99 4.27
C GLY A 383 -20.08 6.84 3.29
N HIS A 384 -19.83 6.44 2.04
CA HIS A 384 -20.86 6.26 1.01
C HIS A 384 -21.24 4.79 0.76
N ASP A 385 -20.45 3.81 1.22
CA ASP A 385 -20.74 2.41 0.92
C ASP A 385 -21.58 1.74 2.01
N ASN A 386 -22.78 1.28 1.62
CA ASN A 386 -23.71 0.63 2.52
C ASN A 386 -23.44 -0.89 2.59
N ILE A 387 -22.65 -1.32 3.56
CA ILE A 387 -22.37 -2.76 3.77
C ILE A 387 -23.62 -3.59 4.07
N PHE A 388 -24.72 -2.98 4.52
CA PHE A 388 -25.94 -3.71 4.86
C PHE A 388 -26.59 -4.34 3.63
N VAL A 389 -26.40 -3.77 2.43
CA VAL A 389 -26.87 -4.37 1.17
C VAL A 389 -25.89 -5.38 0.58
N PHE A 390 -24.67 -5.48 1.13
CA PHE A 390 -23.59 -6.34 0.65
C PHE A 390 -23.19 -7.38 1.69
N ALA A 391 -24.18 -7.95 2.39
CA ALA A 391 -23.97 -9.00 3.40
C ALA A 391 -22.94 -8.62 4.49
N HIS A 392 -22.95 -7.37 4.92
CA HIS A 392 -22.01 -6.79 5.90
C HIS A 392 -20.54 -6.79 5.45
N MET A 393 -20.28 -6.91 4.15
CA MET A 393 -18.95 -6.78 3.54
C MET A 393 -18.88 -5.53 2.66
N TYR A 394 -17.67 -5.07 2.38
CA TYR A 394 -17.40 -3.99 1.45
C TYR A 394 -17.97 -4.34 0.05
N PRO A 395 -18.53 -3.35 -0.70
CA PRO A 395 -19.03 -3.59 -2.05
C PRO A 395 -18.02 -4.33 -2.95
N GLY A 396 -18.51 -5.29 -3.72
CA GLY A 396 -17.70 -6.16 -4.58
C GLY A 396 -17.08 -7.37 -3.86
N ALA A 397 -16.64 -7.24 -2.60
CA ALA A 397 -16.01 -8.35 -1.88
C ALA A 397 -16.98 -9.52 -1.63
N HIS A 398 -18.24 -9.22 -1.31
CA HIS A 398 -19.29 -10.24 -1.10
C HIS A 398 -19.53 -11.17 -2.29
N ALA A 399 -19.19 -10.75 -3.51
CA ALA A 399 -19.33 -11.56 -4.72
C ALA A 399 -18.15 -12.54 -4.91
N ASP A 400 -17.02 -12.30 -4.24
CA ASP A 400 -15.76 -12.99 -4.48
C ASP A 400 -15.37 -13.97 -3.36
N GLY A 401 -16.09 -13.99 -2.23
CA GLY A 401 -15.83 -14.94 -1.16
C GLY A 401 -16.61 -14.66 0.12
N ASN A 402 -16.60 -15.63 1.04
CA ASN A 402 -17.08 -15.43 2.40
C ASN A 402 -15.90 -15.01 3.30
N TYR A 403 -15.72 -13.71 3.46
CA TYR A 403 -14.64 -13.14 4.27
C TYR A 403 -15.01 -12.93 5.74
N LEU A 404 -16.23 -13.31 6.15
CA LEU A 404 -16.72 -13.15 7.52
C LEU A 404 -16.85 -14.52 8.23
N PRO A 405 -16.51 -14.59 9.53
CA PRO A 405 -15.78 -13.57 10.30
C PRO A 405 -14.30 -13.51 9.91
N PHE A 406 -13.63 -12.40 10.23
CA PHE A 406 -12.18 -12.24 10.04
C PHE A 406 -11.48 -11.78 11.33
N GLU A 407 -10.17 -11.98 11.38
CA GLU A 407 -9.31 -11.38 12.40
C GLU A 407 -9.18 -9.87 12.15
N CYS A 408 -9.72 -9.04 13.03
CA CYS A 408 -9.67 -7.59 12.88
C CYS A 408 -8.23 -7.09 12.96
N PRO A 409 -7.80 -6.20 12.05
CA PRO A 409 -6.66 -5.34 12.32
C PRO A 409 -6.88 -4.58 13.63
N VAL A 410 -5.84 -4.45 14.44
CA VAL A 410 -5.93 -3.77 15.74
C VAL A 410 -6.45 -2.33 15.61
N ASP A 411 -6.14 -1.65 14.50
CA ASP A 411 -6.60 -0.28 14.23
C ASP A 411 -8.13 -0.16 14.03
N HIS A 412 -8.84 -1.27 13.80
CA HIS A 412 -10.30 -1.27 13.76
C HIS A 412 -10.92 -1.08 15.15
N VAL A 413 -10.19 -1.49 16.19
CA VAL A 413 -10.63 -1.57 17.58
C VAL A 413 -9.98 -0.48 18.43
N LEU A 414 -8.68 -0.21 18.22
CA LEU A 414 -7.86 0.66 19.05
C LEU A 414 -7.24 1.80 18.24
N GLN A 415 -7.08 2.97 18.87
CA GLN A 415 -6.31 4.07 18.33
C GLN A 415 -4.84 3.95 18.76
N LEU A 416 -4.04 3.23 17.97
CA LEU A 416 -2.64 2.94 18.29
C LEU A 416 -1.78 4.19 18.48
N SER A 417 -2.04 5.23 17.69
CA SER A 417 -1.38 6.54 17.84
C SER A 417 -1.65 7.20 19.20
N ALA A 418 -2.82 6.99 19.80
CA ALA A 418 -3.17 7.50 21.13
C ALA A 418 -2.51 6.67 22.23
N TRP A 419 -2.50 5.35 22.09
CA TRP A 419 -1.88 4.42 23.04
C TRP A 419 -0.38 4.67 23.18
N ARG A 420 0.32 4.81 22.05
CA ARG A 420 1.76 5.12 22.04
C ARG A 420 2.09 6.43 22.77
N LYS A 421 1.22 7.45 22.69
CA LYS A 421 1.39 8.73 23.42
C LYS A 421 1.24 8.55 24.92
N GLN A 422 0.36 7.65 25.35
CA GLN A 422 0.12 7.36 26.77
C GLN A 422 1.15 6.39 27.36
N ARG A 423 2.03 5.81 26.54
CA ARG A 423 3.00 4.77 26.93
C ARG A 423 2.30 3.54 27.56
N VAL A 424 1.11 3.22 27.05
CA VAL A 424 0.32 2.04 27.40
C VAL A 424 0.61 0.92 26.42
#